data_AF-A0A1H6EAC1-F1
#
_entry.id   AF-A0A1H6EAC1-F1
#
_cell.length_a   1.000
_cell.length_b   1.000
_cell.length_c   1.000
_cell.angle_alpha   90.00
_cell.angle_beta   90.00
_cell.angle_gamma   90.00
#
_symmetry.space_group_name_H-M   'P 1'
#
loop_
_entity.id
_entity.type
_entity.pdbx_description
1 polymer ?
#
loop_
_entity_poly.entity_id
_entity_poly.type
_entity_poly.pdbx_seq_one_letter_code
_entity_poly.pdbx_strand_id
1 'polypeptide(L)'
;MAEKLARYEQYFARTVYDGRRHNAMIGDTDKLHWRTLFPPTGRSGTPQVAAVFTGMSRPALVTCINLVLELTADQWHSSYRPYRAGSDAIPLLVASLEDLTAHGPQGPTWHRAGANMPKRGLVQALDNTAE
;
A
#
# COMPACT_ATOMS: atom_id res chain seq x y z
N MET A 1 13.83 0.06 4.77
CA MET A 1 12.39 -0.10 4.41
C MET A 1 11.97 1.02 3.46
N ALA A 2 12.15 2.30 3.84
CA ALA A 2 11.89 3.46 2.98
C ALA A 2 12.44 3.31 1.55
N GLU A 3 13.72 2.97 1.40
CA GLU A 3 14.31 2.76 0.07
C GLU A 3 13.61 1.67 -0.76
N LYS A 4 13.12 0.59 -0.11
CA LYS A 4 12.35 -0.45 -0.81
C LYS A 4 11.00 0.07 -1.27
N LEU A 5 10.31 0.89 -0.47
CA LEU A 5 9.06 1.53 -0.88
C LEU A 5 9.28 2.57 -1.98
N ALA A 6 10.36 3.33 -1.94
CA ALA A 6 10.72 4.24 -3.03
C ALA A 6 10.99 3.49 -4.34
N ARG A 7 11.72 2.37 -4.30
CA ARG A 7 11.90 1.51 -5.49
C ARG A 7 10.58 0.87 -5.93
N TYR A 8 9.69 0.54 -5.00
CA TYR A 8 8.35 0.04 -5.30
C TYR A 8 7.54 1.10 -6.05
N GLU A 9 7.49 2.32 -5.53
CA GLU A 9 6.85 3.47 -6.18
C GLU A 9 7.32 3.64 -7.63
N GLN A 10 8.65 3.70 -7.83
CA GLN A 10 9.26 3.84 -9.16
C GLN A 10 8.90 2.68 -10.10
N TYR A 11 8.90 1.45 -9.61
CA TYR A 11 8.54 0.27 -10.42
C TYR A 11 7.07 0.30 -10.83
N PHE A 12 6.16 0.65 -9.91
CA PHE A 12 4.72 0.64 -10.14
C PHE A 12 4.21 1.90 -10.87
N ALA A 13 5.00 2.97 -10.92
CA ALA A 13 4.77 4.14 -11.77
C ALA A 13 5.17 3.93 -13.24
N ARG A 14 5.89 2.84 -13.55
CA ARG A 14 6.36 2.57 -14.92
C ARG A 14 5.18 2.37 -15.88
N THR A 15 5.18 3.10 -16.99
CA THR A 15 4.22 2.92 -18.09
C THR A 15 4.79 2.04 -19.20
N VAL A 16 3.88 1.42 -19.96
CA VAL A 16 4.16 0.74 -21.23
C VAL A 16 3.17 1.23 -22.28
N TYR A 17 3.65 1.31 -23.52
CA TYR A 17 2.83 1.69 -24.66
C TYR A 17 1.77 0.61 -24.93
N ASP A 18 0.50 0.96 -24.85
CA ASP A 18 -0.62 0.13 -25.26
C ASP A 18 -1.06 0.50 -26.68
N GLY A 19 -0.48 -0.16 -27.69
CA GLY A 19 -0.78 0.05 -29.10
C GLY A 19 -2.20 -0.34 -29.55
N ARG A 20 -3.13 -0.61 -28.63
CA ARG A 20 -4.52 -0.99 -28.94
C ARG A 20 -5.43 0.18 -29.29
N ARG A 21 -5.00 1.43 -29.16
CA ARG A 21 -5.78 2.60 -29.61
C ARG A 21 -5.16 3.17 -30.89
N HIS A 22 -5.72 2.78 -32.03
CA HIS A 22 -5.33 3.28 -33.36
C HIS A 22 -5.56 4.81 -33.56
N ASN A 23 -6.19 5.51 -32.60
CA ASN A 23 -6.57 6.94 -32.71
C ASN A 23 -6.33 7.75 -31.42
N ALA A 24 -5.47 7.29 -30.50
CA ALA A 24 -5.16 8.07 -29.30
C ALA A 24 -4.10 9.15 -29.60
N MET A 25 -4.30 10.37 -29.07
CA MET A 25 -3.26 11.40 -29.07
C MET A 25 -2.00 10.89 -28.37
N ILE A 26 -0.82 11.35 -28.81
CA ILE A 26 0.47 11.04 -28.20
C ILE A 26 0.38 11.31 -26.68
N GLY A 27 0.44 10.24 -25.87
CA GLY A 27 0.31 10.28 -24.41
C GLY A 27 -0.90 9.52 -23.83
N ASP A 28 -1.93 9.22 -24.63
CA ASP A 28 -3.19 8.59 -24.16
C ASP A 28 -3.21 7.04 -24.29
N THR A 29 -2.08 6.47 -24.69
CA THR A 29 -1.87 5.01 -24.86
C THR A 29 -1.00 4.39 -23.78
N ASP A 30 -0.45 5.17 -22.85
CA ASP A 30 0.45 4.63 -21.84
C ASP A 30 -0.33 4.00 -20.69
N LYS A 31 -0.19 2.69 -20.51
CA LYS A 31 -0.77 1.93 -19.39
C LYS A 31 0.30 1.65 -18.35
N LEU A 32 -0.07 1.69 -17.07
CA LEU A 32 0.81 1.23 -15.99
C LEU A 32 1.19 -0.24 -16.22
N HIS A 33 2.50 -0.52 -16.27
CA HIS A 33 3.05 -1.83 -16.63
C HIS A 33 2.46 -2.96 -15.79
N TRP A 34 2.36 -2.76 -14.47
CA TRP A 34 1.84 -3.77 -13.56
C TRP A 34 0.37 -4.14 -13.82
N ARG A 35 -0.44 -3.21 -14.34
CA ARG A 35 -1.85 -3.49 -14.71
C ARG A 35 -1.97 -4.43 -15.90
N THR A 36 -0.88 -4.66 -16.64
CA THR A 36 -0.83 -5.67 -17.70
C THR A 36 -0.48 -7.06 -17.17
N LEU A 37 0.12 -7.14 -15.98
CA LEU A 37 0.59 -8.39 -15.37
C LEU A 37 -0.42 -9.01 -14.41
N PHE A 38 -1.28 -8.19 -13.80
CA PHE A 38 -2.22 -8.64 -12.77
C PHE A 38 -3.68 -8.38 -13.19
N PRO A 39 -4.62 -9.29 -12.86
CA PRO A 39 -6.04 -9.05 -13.08
C PRO A 39 -6.54 -7.77 -12.40
N PRO A 40 -7.52 -7.08 -12.98
CA PRO A 40 -8.10 -5.89 -12.36
C PRO A 40 -8.77 -6.26 -11.03
N THR A 41 -8.35 -5.60 -9.96
CA THR A 41 -8.88 -5.80 -8.60
C THR A 41 -10.08 -4.91 -8.29
N GLY A 42 -10.51 -4.06 -9.24
CA GLY A 42 -11.55 -3.04 -9.04
C GLY A 42 -11.11 -1.84 -8.20
N ARG A 43 -9.90 -1.86 -7.62
CA ARG A 43 -9.34 -0.77 -6.82
C ARG A 43 -8.50 0.18 -7.70
N SER A 44 -8.67 1.48 -7.48
CA SER A 44 -7.86 2.54 -8.10
C SER A 44 -6.59 2.82 -7.28
N GLY A 45 -5.53 3.28 -7.95
CA GLY A 45 -4.27 3.69 -7.33
C GLY A 45 -3.15 2.65 -7.41
N THR A 46 -2.06 2.93 -6.69
CA THR A 46 -0.85 2.10 -6.62
C THR A 46 -1.14 0.78 -5.87
N PRO A 47 -0.51 -0.34 -6.25
CA PRO A 47 -0.67 -1.60 -5.52
C PRO A 47 -0.31 -1.48 -4.03
N GLN A 48 -1.09 -2.18 -3.20
CA GLN A 48 -1.01 -2.14 -1.75
C GLN A 48 0.19 -2.95 -1.25
N VAL A 49 0.92 -2.41 -0.26
CA VAL A 49 2.06 -3.09 0.36
C VAL A 49 1.69 -3.55 1.76
N ALA A 50 1.96 -4.83 2.06
CA ALA A 50 1.84 -5.40 3.39
C ALA A 50 3.24 -5.72 3.93
N ALA A 51 3.56 -5.19 5.11
CA ALA A 51 4.78 -5.53 5.86
C ALA A 51 4.41 -6.34 7.10
N VAL A 52 4.91 -7.57 7.17
CA VAL A 52 4.67 -8.47 8.30
C VAL A 52 5.97 -8.61 9.11
N PHE A 53 5.90 -8.26 10.39
CA PHE A 53 7.00 -8.36 11.33
C PHE A 53 6.89 -9.65 12.15
N THR A 54 8.02 -10.23 12.54
CA THR A 54 8.07 -11.49 13.27
C THR A 54 9.29 -11.55 14.17
N GLY A 55 9.23 -12.35 15.24
CA GLY A 55 10.40 -12.67 16.06
C GLY A 55 10.85 -11.51 16.97
N MET A 56 9.94 -10.61 17.31
CA MET A 56 10.21 -9.46 18.17
C MET A 56 9.32 -9.49 19.42
N SER A 57 9.83 -8.98 20.54
CA SER A 57 8.99 -8.73 21.71
C SER A 57 7.94 -7.65 21.38
N ARG A 58 6.79 -7.66 22.08
CA ARG A 58 5.73 -6.67 21.85
C ARG A 58 6.21 -5.21 21.88
N PRO A 59 7.05 -4.77 22.85
CA PRO A 59 7.57 -3.41 22.85
C PRO A 59 8.46 -3.10 21.62
N ALA A 60 9.37 -4.01 21.27
CA ALA A 60 10.26 -3.84 20.13
C ALA A 60 9.50 -3.80 18.80
N LEU A 61 8.45 -4.61 18.68
CA LEU A 61 7.54 -4.63 17.54
C LEU A 61 6.83 -3.28 17.36
N VAL A 62 6.28 -2.71 18.44
CA VAL A 62 5.61 -1.41 18.40
C VAL A 62 6.58 -0.30 17.97
N THR A 63 7.77 -0.26 18.57
CA THR A 63 8.81 0.71 18.19
C THR A 63 9.23 0.53 16.73
N CYS A 64 9.42 -0.70 16.27
CA CYS A 64 9.82 -1.00 14.89
C CYS A 64 8.73 -0.58 13.89
N ILE A 65 7.46 -0.88 14.19
CA ILE A 65 6.32 -0.45 13.37
C ILE A 65 6.30 1.09 13.29
N ASN A 66 6.38 1.79 14.42
CA ASN A 66 6.36 3.25 14.43
C ASN A 66 7.50 3.86 13.62
N LEU A 67 8.73 3.34 13.75
CA LEU A 67 9.87 3.77 12.94
C LEU A 67 9.66 3.51 11.45
N VAL A 68 9.07 2.38 11.08
CA VAL A 68 8.74 2.10 9.68
C VAL A 68 7.69 3.07 9.17
N LEU A 69 6.64 3.35 9.94
CA LEU A 69 5.62 4.32 9.56
C LEU A 69 6.23 5.72 9.35
N GLU A 70 7.06 6.18 10.28
CA GLU A 70 7.74 7.48 10.21
C GLU A 70 8.68 7.57 8.99
N LEU A 71 9.57 6.59 8.81
CA LEU A 71 10.54 6.59 7.71
C LEU A 71 9.91 6.45 6.32
N THR A 72 8.64 6.03 6.25
CA THR A 72 7.94 5.80 4.99
C THR A 72 6.85 6.83 4.72
N ALA A 73 6.75 7.84 5.59
CA ALA A 73 5.71 8.86 5.52
C ALA A 73 5.63 9.50 4.15
N ASP A 74 6.75 9.83 3.51
CA ASP A 74 6.75 10.47 2.18
C ASP A 74 6.04 9.63 1.09
N GLN A 75 5.99 8.31 1.24
CA GLN A 75 5.45 7.36 0.26
C GLN A 75 3.98 7.02 0.50
N TRP A 76 3.51 7.02 1.75
CA TRP A 76 2.10 6.73 2.09
C TRP A 76 1.29 7.99 2.50
N HIS A 77 1.98 9.08 2.81
CA HIS A 77 1.45 10.37 3.24
C HIS A 77 2.01 11.48 2.34
N SER A 78 1.51 11.58 1.11
CA SER A 78 1.82 12.75 0.27
C SER A 78 1.41 14.03 1.01
N SER A 79 2.33 14.99 1.10
CA SER A 79 2.12 16.30 1.74
C SER A 79 0.98 17.13 1.12
N TYR A 80 0.46 16.72 -0.04
CA TYR A 80 -0.68 17.36 -0.71
C TYR A 80 -2.02 16.67 -0.48
N ARG A 81 -2.05 15.35 -0.22
CA ARG A 81 -3.28 14.61 0.12
C ARG A 81 -2.94 13.35 0.94
N PRO A 82 -3.58 13.10 2.10
CA PRO A 82 -3.57 11.76 2.68
C PRO A 82 -4.09 10.77 1.64
N TYR A 83 -3.65 9.51 1.69
CA TYR A 83 -4.06 8.50 0.70
C TYR A 83 -5.57 8.58 0.45
N ARG A 84 -5.94 8.83 -0.81
CA ARG A 84 -7.31 8.75 -1.31
C ARG A 84 -7.29 7.72 -2.43
N ALA A 85 -8.38 6.98 -2.59
CA ALA A 85 -8.50 6.07 -3.72
C ALA A 85 -8.19 6.84 -5.03
N GLY A 86 -7.13 6.44 -5.74
CA GLY A 86 -6.65 7.13 -6.95
C GLY A 86 -5.50 8.13 -6.76
N SER A 87 -4.95 8.31 -5.55
CA SER A 87 -3.66 8.99 -5.36
C SER A 87 -2.49 8.05 -5.65
N ASP A 88 -1.34 8.62 -6.04
CA ASP A 88 -0.09 7.86 -6.27
C ASP A 88 0.53 7.32 -4.97
N ALA A 89 0.06 7.78 -3.80
CA ALA A 89 0.50 7.29 -2.50
C ALA A 89 0.28 5.78 -2.35
N ILE A 90 1.27 5.09 -1.76
CA ILE A 90 1.26 3.64 -1.56
C ILE A 90 0.50 3.33 -0.26
N PRO A 91 -0.59 2.53 -0.29
CA PRO A 91 -1.19 2.03 0.93
C PRO A 91 -0.22 1.07 1.61
N LEU A 92 0.23 1.41 2.81
CA LEU A 92 1.06 0.55 3.65
C LEU A 92 0.22 -0.05 4.77
N LEU A 93 0.14 -1.37 4.80
CA LEU A 93 -0.38 -2.15 5.91
C LEU A 93 0.75 -2.81 6.67
N VAL A 94 0.67 -2.80 7.99
CA VAL A 94 1.62 -3.43 8.90
C VAL A 94 0.89 -4.42 9.81
N ALA A 95 1.49 -5.58 10.02
CA ALA A 95 0.97 -6.60 10.93
C ALA A 95 2.13 -7.35 11.58
N SER A 96 1.84 -8.08 12.66
CA SER A 96 2.79 -9.08 13.18
C SER A 96 2.34 -10.48 12.81
N LEU A 97 3.31 -11.39 12.69
CA LEU A 97 3.01 -12.79 12.41
C LEU A 97 2.23 -13.43 13.56
N GLU A 98 2.48 -13.01 14.80
CA GLU A 98 1.76 -13.47 15.98
C GLU A 98 0.27 -13.11 15.89
N ASP A 99 -0.07 -11.88 15.49
CA ASP A 99 -1.46 -11.46 15.31
C ASP A 99 -2.13 -12.16 14.12
N LEU A 100 -1.38 -12.40 13.03
CA LEU A 100 -1.87 -13.18 11.89
C LEU A 100 -2.15 -14.63 12.27
N THR A 101 -1.28 -15.22 13.11
CA THR A 101 -1.44 -16.60 13.57
C THR A 101 -2.60 -16.73 14.54
N ALA A 102 -2.78 -15.75 15.43
CA ALA A 102 -3.82 -15.77 16.45
C ALA A 102 -5.22 -15.46 15.91
N HIS A 103 -5.32 -14.53 14.95
CA HIS A 103 -6.60 -13.97 14.53
C HIS A 103 -6.93 -14.17 13.04
N GLY A 104 -5.95 -14.64 12.26
CA GLY A 104 -6.08 -14.75 10.81
C GLY A 104 -6.09 -13.39 10.10
N PRO A 105 -6.06 -13.37 8.76
CA PRO A 105 -5.99 -12.13 8.00
C PRO A 105 -7.25 -11.27 8.09
N GLN A 106 -8.41 -11.84 8.45
CA GLN A 106 -9.67 -11.09 8.59
C GLN A 106 -9.95 -10.65 10.04
N GLY A 107 -9.11 -11.06 11.00
CA GLY A 107 -9.21 -10.63 12.39
C GLY A 107 -8.51 -9.28 12.64
N PRO A 108 -8.46 -8.81 13.90
CA PRO A 108 -7.85 -7.54 14.30
C PRO A 108 -6.31 -7.58 14.21
N THR A 109 -5.79 -7.61 12.99
CA THR A 109 -4.37 -7.91 12.73
C THR A 109 -3.66 -6.77 12.02
N TRP A 110 -4.33 -6.10 11.09
CA TRP A 110 -3.70 -5.11 10.23
C TRP A 110 -3.85 -3.71 10.79
N HIS A 111 -2.73 -3.01 10.90
CA HIS A 111 -2.70 -1.57 11.11
C HIS A 111 -2.36 -0.89 9.79
N ARG A 112 -3.05 0.20 9.48
CA ARG A 112 -2.83 0.97 8.26
C ARG A 112 -2.00 2.20 8.58
N ALA A 113 -0.98 2.46 7.78
CA ALA A 113 -0.19 3.67 7.91
C ALA A 113 -1.09 4.93 7.82
N GLY A 114 -0.95 5.84 8.78
CA GLY A 114 -1.77 7.05 8.89
C GLY A 114 -3.16 6.87 9.52
N ALA A 115 -3.55 5.66 9.92
CA ALA A 115 -4.81 5.43 10.62
C ALA A 115 -4.63 5.54 12.14
N ASN A 116 -5.33 6.46 12.79
CA ASN A 116 -5.39 6.56 14.27
C ASN A 116 -6.34 5.52 14.90
N MET A 117 -6.65 4.43 14.19
CA MET A 117 -7.68 3.47 14.55
C MET A 117 -7.09 2.11 14.95
N PRO A 118 -7.82 1.29 15.73
CA PRO A 118 -7.37 -0.04 16.13
C PRO A 118 -7.13 -0.96 14.93
N LYS A 119 -6.40 -2.05 15.16
CA LYS A 119 -6.14 -3.08 14.14
C LYS A 119 -7.46 -3.65 13.59
N ARG A 120 -7.49 -3.91 12.29
CA ARG A 120 -8.68 -4.38 11.56
C ARG A 120 -8.38 -5.64 10.73
N GLY A 121 -9.45 -6.25 10.23
CA GLY A 121 -9.38 -7.26 9.19
C GLY A 121 -8.83 -6.70 7.88
N LEU A 122 -8.20 -7.56 7.08
CA LEU A 122 -7.53 -7.18 5.84
C LEU A 122 -8.44 -6.36 4.93
N VAL A 123 -9.67 -6.81 4.65
CA VAL A 123 -10.58 -6.08 3.75
C VAL A 123 -10.83 -4.65 4.23
N GLN A 124 -11.15 -4.49 5.52
CA GLN A 124 -11.40 -3.18 6.13
C GLN A 124 -10.15 -2.29 6.18
N ALA A 125 -8.95 -2.89 6.30
CA ALA A 125 -7.70 -2.15 6.29
C ALA A 125 -7.35 -1.64 4.88
N LEU A 126 -7.73 -2.40 3.83
CA LEU A 126 -7.52 -2.03 2.44
C LEU A 126 -8.49 -0.92 1.99
N ASP A 127 -9.72 -0.95 2.48
CA ASP A 127 -10.75 0.02 2.12
C ASP A 127 -10.47 1.38 2.82
N ASN A 128 -10.37 2.44 2.02
CA ASN A 128 -10.10 3.79 2.51
C ASN A 128 -11.39 4.51 2.90
N THR A 129 -12.16 3.92 3.81
CA THR A 129 -13.23 4.66 4.49
C THR A 129 -12.59 5.42 5.65
N ALA A 130 -11.89 6.49 5.32
CA ALA A 130 -11.76 7.59 6.26
C ALA A 130 -13.15 8.22 6.37
N GLU A 131 -13.89 7.89 7.42
CA GLU A 131 -14.83 8.84 8.00
C GLU A 131 -14.04 9.96 8.66
#